data_AF-A0A0Q4G656-F1
#
_entry.id   AF-A0A0Q4G656-F1
#
_cell.length_a   1.000
_cell.length_b   1.000
_cell.length_c   1.000
_cell.angle_alpha   90.00
_cell.angle_beta   90.00
_cell.angle_gamma   90.00
#
_symmetry.space_group_name_H-M   'P 1'
#
loop_
_entity.id
_entity.type
_entity.pdbx_description
1 polymer ?
#
loop_
_entity_poly.entity_id
_entity_poly.type
_entity_poly.pdbx_seq_one_letter_code
_entity_poly.pdbx_strand_id
1 'polypeptide(L)'
;MAYFLTAGLVLAATGAALGMTVDHQNQVDHRSGPVAVKYHGDVVITHKQVGAVAPGGRPSSLRCDWAASMSVARHAVAASGTRLVRSMNSEPVISGTRPGWCVASHGAIKKEVTTKSADMQQHLVKLAQEDEQMLRVELDRIHSPQRAG
;
A
#
# COMPACT_ATOMS: atom_id res chain seq x y z
N MET A 1 -9.43 48.66 5.92
CA MET A 1 -9.55 47.24 6.34
C MET A 1 -8.59 46.41 5.51
N ALA A 2 -7.50 45.91 6.11
CA ALA A 2 -6.53 45.07 5.42
C ALA A 2 -7.00 43.61 5.43
N TYR A 3 -7.23 43.05 4.25
CA TYR A 3 -7.57 41.64 4.08
C TYR A 3 -6.28 40.81 4.07
N PHE A 4 -6.05 40.01 5.11
CA PHE A 4 -4.97 39.02 5.10
C PHE A 4 -5.47 37.75 4.41
N LEU A 5 -5.04 37.57 3.16
CA LEU A 5 -5.16 36.30 2.44
C LEU A 5 -4.11 35.32 3.02
N THR A 6 -4.54 34.41 3.89
CA THR A 6 -3.70 33.28 4.30
C THR A 6 -3.67 32.25 3.17
N ALA A 7 -2.60 32.27 2.38
CA ALA A 7 -2.29 31.22 1.42
C ALA A 7 -1.97 29.92 2.19
N GLY A 8 -2.85 28.92 2.06
CA GLY A 8 -2.58 27.57 2.56
C GLY A 8 -1.52 26.89 1.70
N LEU A 9 -0.31 26.71 2.24
CA LEU A 9 0.75 25.97 1.58
C LEU A 9 0.42 24.47 1.66
N VAL A 10 -0.02 23.88 0.54
CA VAL A 10 -0.18 22.43 0.43
C VAL A 10 1.18 21.84 0.08
N LEU A 11 1.90 21.31 1.08
CA LEU A 11 3.07 20.48 0.81
C LEU A 11 2.62 19.13 0.24
N ALA A 12 3.15 18.79 -0.94
CA ALA A 12 2.97 17.50 -1.57
C ALA A 12 3.46 16.38 -0.63
N ALA A 13 2.67 15.33 -0.49
CA ALA A 13 2.99 14.18 0.34
C ALA A 13 4.11 13.36 -0.32
N THR A 14 5.32 13.43 0.23
CA THR A 14 6.40 12.51 -0.12
C THR A 14 6.25 11.24 0.73
N GLY A 15 5.92 10.11 0.10
CA GLY A 15 5.89 8.81 0.76
C GLY A 15 7.32 8.33 1.05
N ALA A 16 7.58 7.88 2.28
CA ALA A 16 8.84 7.23 2.63
C ALA A 16 8.62 5.73 2.72
N ALA A 17 9.46 4.95 2.03
CA ALA A 17 9.48 3.50 2.19
C ALA A 17 9.92 3.16 3.62
N LEU A 18 9.16 2.31 4.32
CA LEU A 18 9.51 1.92 5.68
C LEU A 18 10.69 0.95 5.75
N GLY A 19 10.98 0.26 4.64
CA GLY A 19 11.79 -0.95 4.62
C GLY A 19 11.10 -2.15 5.29
N MET A 20 9.77 -2.08 5.44
CA MET A 20 8.96 -3.17 5.94
C MET A 20 8.31 -3.88 4.76
N THR A 21 8.61 -5.16 4.62
CA THR A 21 8.05 -6.03 3.60
C THR A 21 7.23 -7.14 4.24
N VAL A 22 6.26 -7.64 3.49
CA VAL A 22 5.36 -8.70 3.90
C VAL A 22 5.22 -9.66 2.74
N ASP A 23 5.39 -10.96 2.96
CA ASP A 23 5.34 -11.96 1.90
C ASP A 23 4.16 -12.90 2.11
N HIS A 24 3.58 -13.35 1.00
CA HIS A 24 2.58 -14.41 0.98
C HIS A 24 2.81 -15.32 -0.23
N GLN A 25 2.66 -16.62 -0.05
CA GLN A 25 2.76 -17.58 -1.15
C GLN A 25 1.66 -18.62 -1.04
N ASN A 26 1.11 -18.99 -2.18
CA ASN A 26 0.06 -19.99 -2.33
C ASN A 26 0.20 -20.70 -3.69
N GLN A 27 -0.70 -21.66 -3.91
CA GLN A 27 -0.84 -22.35 -5.18
C GLN A 27 -2.27 -22.19 -5.66
N VAL A 28 -2.43 -21.84 -6.93
CA VAL A 28 -3.73 -21.72 -7.58
C VAL A 28 -3.88 -22.86 -8.58
N ASP A 29 -4.93 -23.66 -8.42
CA ASP A 29 -5.27 -24.70 -9.38
C ASP A 29 -5.88 -24.10 -10.64
N HIS A 30 -5.37 -24.54 -11.80
CA HIS A 30 -5.84 -24.13 -13.11
C HIS A 30 -5.90 -25.35 -14.04
N ARG A 31 -6.74 -25.28 -15.08
CA ARG A 31 -6.93 -26.40 -16.03
C ARG A 31 -5.64 -26.80 -16.78
N SER A 32 -4.67 -25.89 -16.91
CA SER A 32 -3.36 -26.18 -17.50
C SER A 32 -2.34 -26.71 -16.50
N GLY A 33 -2.76 -26.98 -15.26
CA GLY A 33 -1.92 -27.45 -14.16
C GLY A 33 -1.84 -26.45 -13.01
N PRO A 34 -1.19 -26.84 -11.89
CA PRO A 34 -1.01 -25.98 -10.75
C PRO A 34 -0.11 -24.78 -11.06
N VAL A 35 -0.38 -23.65 -10.40
CA VAL A 35 0.38 -22.41 -10.55
C VAL A 35 0.91 -21.98 -9.20
N ALA A 36 2.24 -21.91 -9.06
CA ALA A 36 2.88 -21.39 -7.86
C ALA A 36 2.85 -19.87 -7.88
N VAL A 37 2.38 -19.23 -6.81
CA VAL A 37 2.22 -17.78 -6.74
C VAL A 37 2.92 -17.24 -5.50
N LYS A 38 3.63 -16.13 -5.68
CA LYS A 38 4.29 -15.36 -4.63
C LYS A 38 3.84 -13.91 -4.71
N TYR A 39 3.44 -13.35 -3.59
CA TYR A 39 3.08 -11.97 -3.40
C TYR A 39 4.09 -11.32 -2.46
N HIS A 40 4.67 -10.21 -2.89
CA HIS A 40 5.59 -9.40 -2.12
C HIS A 40 4.95 -8.03 -1.90
N GLY A 41 4.74 -7.65 -0.64
CA GLY A 41 4.13 -6.40 -0.24
C GLY A 41 5.13 -5.45 0.39
N ASP A 42 5.33 -4.28 -0.23
CA ASP A 42 6.14 -3.18 0.27
C ASP A 42 5.25 -2.16 1.00
N VAL A 43 5.49 -1.94 2.30
CA VAL A 43 4.71 -0.98 3.09
C VAL A 43 5.29 0.43 2.94
N VAL A 44 4.42 1.36 2.55
CA VAL A 44 4.74 2.79 2.35
C VAL A 44 3.92 3.63 3.30
N ILE A 45 4.56 4.57 4.00
CA ILE A 45 3.85 5.58 4.80
C ILE A 45 3.82 6.90 4.06
N THR A 46 2.62 7.44 3.94
CA THR A 46 2.39 8.81 3.51
C THR A 46 2.02 9.67 4.72
N HIS A 47 2.52 10.91 4.72
CA HIS A 47 2.28 11.90 5.76
C HIS A 47 1.67 13.15 5.14
N LYS A 48 0.82 13.83 5.92
CA LYS A 48 0.20 15.09 5.54
C LYS A 48 0.21 16.05 6.73
N GLN A 49 0.90 17.17 6.57
CA GLN A 49 0.86 18.25 7.57
C GLN A 49 -0.47 19.00 7.44
N VAL A 50 -1.22 19.09 8.54
CA VAL A 50 -2.52 19.74 8.60
C VAL A 50 -2.55 20.73 9.78
N GLY A 51 -3.28 21.83 9.62
CA GLY A 51 -3.44 22.84 10.67
C GLY A 51 -2.28 23.84 10.72
N ALA A 52 -2.27 24.66 11.77
CA ALA A 52 -1.31 25.76 11.92
C ALA A 52 -0.77 25.87 13.34
N VAL A 53 0.46 26.38 13.44
CA VAL A 53 1.04 26.80 14.71
C VAL A 53 0.27 28.03 15.20
N ALA A 54 -0.19 27.98 16.45
CA ALA A 54 -0.82 29.13 17.08
C ALA A 54 0.23 30.01 17.80
N PRO A 55 0.00 31.32 17.93
CA PRO A 55 0.80 32.18 18.80
C PRO A 55 0.77 31.68 20.26
N GLY A 56 1.78 32.08 21.04
CA GLY A 56 1.86 31.76 22.47
C GLY A 56 0.56 32.08 23.22
N GLY A 57 0.15 31.17 24.11
CA GLY A 57 -1.10 31.29 24.88
C GLY A 57 -2.36 30.78 24.18
N ARG A 58 -2.27 30.30 22.93
CA ARG A 58 -3.37 29.63 22.22
C ARG A 58 -3.00 28.19 21.84
N PRO A 59 -3.96 27.24 21.87
CA PRO A 59 -3.70 25.88 21.43
C PRO A 59 -3.45 25.84 19.91
N SER A 60 -2.40 25.13 19.50
CA SER A 60 -2.14 24.87 18.09
C SER A 60 -3.07 23.79 17.55
N SER A 61 -3.53 23.95 16.30
CA SER A 61 -4.26 22.92 15.56
C SER A 61 -3.35 22.04 14.71
N LEU A 62 -2.03 22.29 14.77
CA LEU A 62 -1.04 21.61 13.96
C LEU A 62 -1.02 20.12 14.30
N ARG A 63 -1.15 19.28 13.28
CA ARG A 63 -1.11 17.83 13.38
C ARG A 63 -0.57 17.19 12.11
N CYS A 64 -0.03 16.00 12.26
CA CYS A 64 0.35 15.12 11.19
C CYS A 64 -0.70 14.02 11.01
N ASP A 65 -1.39 14.04 9.88
CA ASP A 65 -2.20 12.92 9.45
C ASP A 65 -1.29 11.95 8.68
N TRP A 66 -1.46 10.65 8.87
CA TRP A 66 -0.61 9.64 8.23
C TRP A 66 -1.43 8.41 7.83
N ALA A 67 -0.95 7.72 6.81
CA ALA A 67 -1.56 6.53 6.27
C ALA A 67 -0.48 5.56 5.81
N ALA A 68 -0.65 4.27 6.12
CA ALA A 68 0.21 3.21 5.62
C ALA A 68 -0.56 2.37 4.60
N SER A 69 -0.03 2.33 3.38
CA SER A 69 -0.52 1.51 2.28
C SER A 69 0.54 0.49 1.87
N MET A 70 0.16 -0.42 0.97
CA MET A 70 1.05 -1.46 0.46
C MET A 70 1.10 -1.41 -1.06
N SER A 71 2.31 -1.48 -1.63
CA SER A 71 2.49 -1.84 -3.03
C SER A 71 2.80 -3.32 -3.10
N VAL A 72 2.06 -4.08 -3.89
CA VAL A 72 2.14 -5.54 -3.97
C VAL A 72 2.61 -5.96 -5.35
N ALA A 73 3.67 -6.74 -5.42
CA ALA A 73 4.12 -7.44 -6.61
C ALA A 73 3.74 -8.92 -6.52
N ARG A 74 2.99 -9.41 -7.51
CA ARG A 74 2.68 -10.83 -7.70
C ARG A 74 3.58 -11.43 -8.75
N HIS A 75 4.17 -12.58 -8.44
CA HIS A 75 4.89 -13.46 -9.36
C HIS A 75 4.21 -14.83 -9.39
N ALA A 76 3.65 -15.20 -10.53
CA ALA A 76 3.04 -16.51 -10.74
C ALA A 76 3.85 -17.32 -11.78
N VAL A 77 4.05 -18.60 -11.51
CA VAL A 77 4.77 -19.55 -12.36
C VAL A 77 3.89 -20.77 -12.59
N ALA A 78 3.43 -20.96 -13.82
CA ALA A 78 2.63 -22.12 -14.21
C ALA A 78 3.51 -23.37 -14.41
N ALA A 79 2.91 -24.56 -14.34
CA ALA A 79 3.60 -25.83 -14.61
C ALA A 79 4.27 -25.89 -16.00
N SER A 80 3.75 -25.16 -16.99
CA SER A 80 4.34 -24.99 -18.32
C SER A 80 5.62 -24.15 -18.34
N GLY A 81 5.99 -23.52 -17.22
CA GLY A 81 7.08 -22.56 -17.12
C GLY A 81 6.68 -21.11 -17.43
N THR A 82 5.46 -20.86 -17.88
CA THR A 82 4.93 -19.50 -18.12
C THR A 82 5.00 -18.68 -16.84
N ARG A 83 5.55 -17.47 -16.95
CA ARG A 83 5.67 -16.51 -15.84
C ARG A 83 4.74 -15.32 -16.05
N LEU A 84 4.01 -14.95 -15.01
CA LEU A 84 3.11 -13.80 -14.97
C LEU A 84 3.51 -12.89 -13.81
N VAL A 85 3.67 -11.61 -14.09
CA VAL A 85 4.01 -10.60 -13.08
C VAL A 85 2.97 -9.48 -13.11
N ARG A 86 2.51 -9.06 -11.94
CA ARG A 86 1.54 -7.96 -11.79
C ARG A 86 1.86 -7.11 -10.57
N SER A 87 1.74 -5.80 -10.71
CA SER A 87 1.81 -4.87 -9.57
C SER A 87 0.42 -4.35 -9.22
N MET A 88 0.14 -4.21 -7.93
CA MET A 88 -1.13 -3.76 -7.38
C MET A 88 -0.82 -2.76 -6.26
N ASN A 89 -1.58 -1.69 -6.15
CA ASN A 89 -1.48 -0.78 -5.02
C ASN A 89 -2.74 -0.93 -4.16
N SER A 90 -2.55 -1.07 -2.85
CA SER A 90 -3.67 -1.11 -1.92
C SER A 90 -4.12 0.29 -1.53
N GLU A 91 -5.38 0.40 -1.14
CA GLU A 91 -5.82 1.52 -0.29
C GLU A 91 -5.07 1.49 1.07
N PRO A 92 -5.08 2.59 1.84
CA PRO A 92 -4.51 2.61 3.17
C PRO A 92 -5.07 1.48 4.05
N VAL A 93 -4.18 0.64 4.58
CA VAL A 93 -4.54 -0.48 5.47
C VAL A 93 -4.78 0.04 6.89
N ILE A 94 -3.95 0.99 7.32
CA ILE A 94 -4.06 1.67 8.60
C ILE A 94 -3.78 3.16 8.41
N SER A 95 -4.41 3.98 9.24
CA SER A 95 -4.20 5.43 9.25
C SER A 95 -4.35 5.98 10.66
N GLY A 96 -3.85 7.19 10.86
CA GLY A 96 -3.96 7.87 12.14
C GLY A 96 -3.52 9.32 12.07
N THR A 97 -3.51 9.96 13.24
CA THR A 97 -3.16 11.37 13.40
C THR A 97 -2.29 11.53 14.64
N ARG A 98 -1.32 12.45 14.57
CA ARG A 98 -0.50 12.85 15.73
C ARG A 98 -0.40 14.36 15.85
N PRO A 99 -0.44 14.94 17.06
CA PRO A 99 -0.28 16.37 17.22
C PRO A 99 1.14 16.82 16.84
N GLY A 100 1.27 18.04 16.30
CA GLY A 100 2.52 18.67 15.94
C GLY A 100 2.99 18.40 14.51
N TRP A 101 4.30 18.56 14.30
CA TRP A 101 4.95 18.43 12.99
C TRP A 101 5.13 16.96 12.58
N CYS A 102 4.91 16.65 11.30
CA CYS A 102 5.14 15.31 10.77
C CYS A 102 6.58 14.82 10.96
N VAL A 103 7.56 15.70 10.72
CA VAL A 103 8.98 15.36 10.86
C VAL A 103 9.35 14.90 12.28
N ALA A 104 8.70 15.47 13.30
CA ALA A 104 8.92 15.08 14.69
C ALA A 104 8.25 13.74 15.04
N SER A 105 7.16 13.39 14.34
CA SER A 105 6.40 12.17 14.59
C SER A 105 6.90 10.95 13.81
N HIS A 106 7.75 11.15 12.80
CA HIS A 106 8.15 10.11 11.84
C HIS A 106 8.58 8.78 12.48
N GLY A 107 9.53 8.80 13.42
CA GLY A 107 10.03 7.58 14.06
C GLY A 107 8.97 6.84 14.86
N ALA A 108 8.07 7.58 15.51
CA ALA A 108 7.04 7.00 16.34
C ALA A 108 5.83 6.51 15.53
N ILE A 109 5.54 7.13 14.38
CA ILE A 109 4.61 6.61 13.36
C ILE A 109 5.17 5.31 12.76
N LYS A 110 6.46 5.28 12.39
CA LYS A 110 7.11 4.05 11.90
C LYS A 110 6.98 2.91 12.90
N LYS A 111 7.26 3.16 14.18
CA LYS A 111 7.09 2.15 15.24
C LYS A 111 5.64 1.67 15.35
N GLU A 112 4.67 2.58 15.29
CA GLU A 112 3.25 2.24 15.33
C GLU A 112 2.85 1.33 14.16
N VAL A 113 3.26 1.65 12.93
CA VAL A 113 3.01 0.80 11.76
C VAL A 113 3.69 -0.56 11.90
N THR A 114 4.93 -0.62 12.41
CA THR A 114 5.61 -1.90 12.65
C THR A 114 4.86 -2.78 13.66
N THR A 115 4.22 -2.20 14.69
CA THR A 115 3.40 -2.99 15.63
C THR A 115 2.12 -3.55 15.01
N LYS A 116 1.75 -3.09 13.81
CA LYS A 116 0.57 -3.50 13.05
C LYS A 116 0.92 -4.44 11.89
N SER A 117 2.05 -5.14 11.99
CA SER A 117 2.48 -6.09 10.95
C SER A 117 1.50 -7.23 10.70
N ALA A 118 0.78 -7.68 11.73
CA ALA A 118 -0.26 -8.70 11.59
C ALA A 118 -1.40 -8.21 10.68
N ASP A 119 -1.86 -6.97 10.87
CA ASP A 119 -2.91 -6.36 10.06
C ASP A 119 -2.46 -6.23 8.59
N MET A 120 -1.19 -5.87 8.35
CA MET A 120 -0.58 -5.83 7.01
C MET A 120 -0.52 -7.22 6.37
N GLN A 121 -0.13 -8.25 7.12
CA GLN A 121 -0.11 -9.64 6.63
C GLN A 121 -1.51 -10.12 6.26
N GLN A 122 -2.49 -9.88 7.12
CA GLN A 122 -3.89 -10.25 6.86
C GLN A 122 -4.42 -9.54 5.62
N HIS A 123 -4.09 -8.26 5.45
CA HIS A 123 -4.45 -7.51 4.25
C HIS A 123 -3.83 -8.10 2.98
N LEU A 124 -2.54 -8.47 3.01
CA LEU A 124 -1.88 -9.11 1.86
C LEU A 124 -2.53 -10.44 1.48
N VAL A 125 -2.88 -11.28 2.47
CA VAL A 125 -3.59 -12.55 2.24
C VAL A 125 -4.95 -12.31 1.59
N LYS A 126 -5.71 -11.33 2.08
CA LYS A 126 -7.01 -10.97 1.50
C LYS A 126 -6.86 -10.49 0.05
N LEU A 127 -5.90 -9.60 -0.21
CA LEU A 127 -5.63 -9.11 -1.57
C LEU A 127 -5.22 -10.24 -2.51
N ALA A 128 -4.42 -11.19 -2.04
CA ALA A 128 -4.04 -12.38 -2.81
C ALA A 128 -5.29 -13.22 -3.17
N GLN A 129 -6.18 -13.47 -2.22
CA GLN A 129 -7.43 -14.21 -2.45
C GLN A 129 -8.34 -13.52 -3.48
N GLU A 130 -8.46 -12.19 -3.41
CA GLU A 130 -9.24 -11.40 -4.37
C GLU A 130 -8.62 -11.43 -5.77
N ASP A 131 -7.29 -11.43 -5.86
CA ASP A 131 -6.55 -11.46 -7.12
C ASP A 131 -6.57 -12.83 -7.82
N GLU A 132 -6.81 -13.93 -7.11
CA GLU A 132 -6.80 -15.29 -7.71
C GLU A 132 -7.76 -15.42 -8.90
N GLN A 133 -8.92 -14.77 -8.85
CA GLN A 133 -9.88 -14.80 -9.95
C GLN A 133 -9.31 -14.14 -11.20
N MET A 134 -8.63 -13.01 -11.03
CA MET A 134 -7.97 -12.31 -12.12
C MET A 134 -6.79 -13.12 -12.68
N LEU A 135 -6.02 -13.78 -11.81
CA LEU A 135 -4.95 -14.68 -12.24
C LEU A 135 -5.45 -15.79 -13.16
N ARG A 136 -6.58 -16.42 -12.81
CA ARG A 136 -7.20 -17.47 -13.64
C ARG A 136 -7.58 -16.94 -15.03
N VAL A 137 -8.16 -15.74 -15.10
CA VAL A 137 -8.50 -15.09 -16.38
C VAL A 137 -7.26 -14.80 -17.22
N GLU A 138 -6.17 -14.35 -16.60
CA GLU A 138 -4.91 -14.12 -17.32
C GLU A 138 -4.30 -15.41 -17.86
N LEU A 139 -4.32 -16.48 -17.06
CA LEU A 139 -3.89 -17.81 -17.48
C LEU A 139 -4.74 -18.36 -18.62
N ASP A 140 -6.06 -18.18 -18.56
CA ASP A 140 -6.96 -18.59 -19.63
C ASP A 140 -6.67 -17.88 -20.94
N ARG A 141 -6.33 -16.57 -20.92
CA ARG A 141 -5.96 -15.83 -22.13
C ARG A 141 -4.69 -16.36 -22.79
N ILE A 142 -3.71 -16.77 -22.00
CA ILE A 142 -2.44 -17.30 -22.51
C ILE A 142 -2.62 -18.71 -23.09
N HIS A 143 -3.48 -19.52 -22.48
CA HIS A 143 -3.69 -20.92 -22.88
C HIS A 143 -4.93 -21.10 -23.79
N SER A 144 -5.65 -20.04 -24.13
CA SER A 144 -6.73 -20.10 -25.11
C SER A 144 -6.14 -20.40 -26.48
N PRO A 145 -6.65 -21.39 -27.23
CA PRO A 145 -6.18 -21.63 -28.58
C PRO A 145 -6.37 -20.35 -29.39
N GLN A 146 -5.28 -19.78 -29.90
CA GLN A 146 -5.35 -18.76 -30.95
C GLN A 146 -6.13 -19.38 -32.10
N ARG A 147 -7.40 -19.00 -32.26
CA ARG A 147 -8.07 -19.21 -33.54
C ARG A 147 -7.38 -18.28 -34.52
N ALA A 148 -6.38 -18.80 -35.23
CA ALA A 148 -5.94 -18.22 -36.48
C ALA A 148 -7.18 -18.14 -37.38
N GLY A 149 -7.62 -16.92 -37.64
CA GLY A 149 -8.54 -16.58 -38.73
C GLY A 149 -7.75 -16.24 -39.97
#